data_AF-A0A1I7TKU0-F1
#
_entry.id   AF-A0A1I7TKU0-F1
#
_cell.length_a   1.000
_cell.length_b   1.000
_cell.length_c   1.000
_cell.angle_alpha   90.00
_cell.angle_beta   90.00
_cell.angle_gamma   90.00
#
_symmetry.space_group_name_H-M   'P 1'
#
loop_
_entity.id
_entity.type
_entity.pdbx_description
1 polymer ?
#
loop_
_entity_poly.entity_id
_entity_poly.type
_entity_poly.pdbx_seq_one_letter_code
_entity_poly.pdbx_strand_id
1 'polypeptide(L)'
;MSWAFLLASITVHLILIYSIFDVYYTSPLVHGLLPQYINSKEFPAKRIFIFSADGLRYDTFSKHPDMSPYLHSIINNRKGVYGLSRSHVPTESRPGHVAIFAGITEDISAVAKGWKKNPVQFDSVFNRSSNSWMWGSPDIVNLFDDLPNTSSYSYSADEEDFASSDASKLDKWVFDSFEKFIASANTNDDLKAKMNEPRSVFFLHLLGIDTNGHGNKPQSKQYIENIKVVDSGIKKVQEKVDEFFGDQRTAWLFTSDHGMTDWGSHGAGSDDEVLTPFVAWGAGVKKGGPKQDIHQIDLAPLISVLIGSAIPVNSMGILPVQMMESRNSNYEFKAIEANFRQLKEQISSLKKIKSNRFWFHQFSKFGDKAMDSLRNTLTQLGRDRRFKVANSLFADNAHLMKEAIVYYHRYDRQMLGAAVSCSFISWIALVVSFLNNSNSIGNYYLLIPRQVFILPFAVSTMFSIYCSLNISQSLYIFLPVYLISVLENHSNISRRVSEHMKNLLAQPDWLNKLISVDLFVKPFIGFIGFSKFKPLVNESTLFIATTIFVFVLTFMDRSFLAAVFVLLMFLPQFYSHPIVSYW
;
A
#
# COMPACT_ATOMS: atom_id res chain seq x y z
N MET A 1 -9.24 38.68 -16.54
CA MET A 1 -8.52 38.01 -15.43
C MET A 1 -7.04 38.08 -15.77
N SER A 2 -6.16 38.59 -14.90
CA SER A 2 -4.74 38.64 -15.25
C SER A 2 -4.16 37.22 -15.26
N TRP A 3 -3.23 36.92 -16.17
CA TRP A 3 -2.57 35.62 -16.28
C TRP A 3 -1.95 35.16 -14.94
N ALA A 4 -1.53 36.09 -14.08
CA ALA A 4 -1.00 35.81 -12.75
C ALA A 4 -2.03 35.15 -11.82
N PHE A 5 -3.29 35.60 -11.82
CA PHE A 5 -4.35 34.97 -11.02
C PHE A 5 -4.72 33.58 -11.55
N LEU A 6 -4.72 33.41 -12.88
CA LEU A 6 -4.97 32.11 -13.49
C LEU A 6 -3.86 31.12 -13.10
N LEU A 7 -2.59 31.52 -13.23
CA LEU A 7 -1.45 30.70 -12.86
C LEU A 7 -1.48 30.34 -11.37
N ALA A 8 -1.70 31.34 -10.49
CA ALA A 8 -1.82 31.10 -9.05
C ALA A 8 -2.96 30.12 -8.72
N SER A 9 -4.13 30.29 -9.36
CA SER A 9 -5.27 29.37 -9.21
C SER A 9 -4.90 27.94 -9.63
N ILE A 10 -4.27 27.77 -10.79
CA ILE A 10 -3.83 26.46 -11.29
C ILE A 10 -2.83 25.84 -10.29
N THR A 11 -1.85 26.60 -9.82
CA THR A 11 -0.85 26.14 -8.84
C THR A 11 -1.51 25.66 -7.55
N VAL A 12 -2.48 26.42 -6.99
CA VAL A 12 -3.20 26.01 -5.77
C VAL A 12 -3.91 24.67 -5.99
N HIS A 13 -4.61 24.50 -7.12
CA HIS A 13 -5.31 23.24 -7.41
C HIS A 13 -4.34 22.07 -7.60
N LEU A 14 -3.21 22.28 -8.27
CA LEU A 14 -2.17 21.24 -8.42
C LEU A 14 -1.63 20.81 -7.05
N ILE A 15 -1.37 21.75 -6.13
CA ILE A 15 -0.93 21.43 -4.76
C ILE A 15 -2.02 20.64 -4.02
N LEU A 16 -3.28 21.08 -4.08
CA LEU A 16 -4.39 20.42 -3.38
C LEU A 16 -4.64 19.00 -3.91
N ILE A 17 -4.60 18.80 -5.24
CA ILE A 17 -4.75 17.47 -5.86
C ILE A 17 -3.59 16.57 -5.46
N TYR A 18 -2.35 17.07 -5.55
CA TYR A 18 -1.16 16.30 -5.18
C TYR A 18 -1.15 15.92 -3.69
N SER A 19 -1.67 16.80 -2.82
CA SER A 19 -1.72 16.56 -1.38
C SER A 19 -2.52 15.31 -0.99
N ILE A 20 -3.54 14.94 -1.78
CA ILE A 20 -4.31 13.70 -1.54
C ILE A 20 -3.36 12.50 -1.63
N PHE A 21 -2.52 12.45 -2.67
CA PHE A 21 -1.60 11.34 -2.87
C PHE A 21 -0.51 11.30 -1.80
N ASP A 22 0.15 12.43 -1.54
CA ASP A 22 1.26 12.53 -0.60
C ASP A 22 0.84 12.25 0.87
N VAL A 23 -0.34 12.73 1.29
CA VAL A 23 -0.81 12.60 2.67
C VAL A 23 -1.41 11.21 2.95
N TYR A 24 -2.09 10.61 1.98
CA TYR A 24 -2.83 9.36 2.18
C TYR A 24 -2.07 8.12 1.72
N TYR A 25 -1.11 8.29 0.80
CA TYR A 25 -0.32 7.20 0.25
C TYR A 25 1.17 7.40 0.52
N THR A 26 1.50 7.31 1.80
CA THR A 26 2.88 7.36 2.28
C THR A 26 3.64 6.11 1.87
N SER A 27 4.90 6.28 1.47
CA SER A 27 5.81 5.17 1.20
C SER A 27 5.86 4.20 2.40
N PRO A 28 5.79 2.88 2.16
CA PRO A 28 5.99 1.85 3.18
C PRO A 28 7.48 1.71 3.55
N LEU A 29 8.39 2.38 2.84
CA LEU A 29 9.82 2.22 3.02
C LEU A 29 10.33 3.05 4.19
N VAL A 30 11.16 2.40 4.99
CA VAL A 30 11.92 2.99 6.09
C VAL A 30 13.39 2.78 5.75
N HIS A 31 14.11 3.88 5.55
CA HIS A 31 15.51 3.86 5.15
C HIS A 31 16.44 3.65 6.33
N GLY A 32 17.61 3.07 6.07
CA GLY A 32 18.66 2.86 7.08
C GLY A 32 18.45 1.67 8.01
N LEU A 33 17.46 0.80 7.73
CA LEU A 33 17.25 -0.42 8.49
C LEU A 33 18.33 -1.46 8.19
N LEU A 34 18.73 -2.20 9.22
CA LEU A 34 19.67 -3.31 9.10
C LEU A 34 18.93 -4.65 9.01
N PRO A 35 19.42 -5.59 8.18
CA PRO A 35 18.83 -6.93 8.07
C PRO A 35 18.99 -7.72 9.36
N GLN A 36 17.88 -8.31 9.82
CA GLN A 36 17.87 -9.22 10.95
C GLN A 36 18.03 -10.67 10.47
N TYR A 37 19.24 -11.21 10.61
CA TYR A 37 19.54 -12.58 10.19
C TYR A 37 18.96 -13.62 11.16
N ILE A 38 18.70 -14.80 10.61
CA ILE A 38 18.34 -16.00 11.37
C ILE A 38 19.65 -16.60 11.90
N ASN A 39 19.83 -16.60 13.22
CA ASN A 39 21.08 -17.05 13.88
C ASN A 39 21.21 -18.58 13.89
N SER A 40 21.25 -19.20 12.70
CA SER A 40 21.38 -20.64 12.51
C SER A 40 22.30 -20.97 11.33
N LYS A 41 23.14 -21.98 11.51
CA LYS A 41 23.94 -22.57 10.43
C LYS A 41 23.16 -23.60 9.62
N GLU A 42 22.11 -24.15 10.21
CA GLU A 42 21.18 -25.07 9.56
C GLU A 42 19.91 -24.35 9.19
N PHE A 43 19.46 -24.52 7.95
CA PHE A 43 18.19 -24.02 7.44
C PHE A 43 17.46 -25.12 6.67
N PRO A 44 16.15 -25.03 6.46
CA PRO A 44 15.36 -26.16 5.96
C PRO A 44 15.60 -26.53 4.49
N ALA A 45 15.80 -25.55 3.61
CA ALA A 45 16.01 -25.74 2.17
C ALA A 45 17.28 -25.02 1.71
N LYS A 46 18.04 -25.59 0.77
CA LYS A 46 19.14 -24.88 0.11
C LYS A 46 18.63 -23.88 -0.93
N ARG A 47 17.47 -24.16 -1.51
CA ARG A 47 16.90 -23.37 -2.60
C ARG A 47 15.39 -23.43 -2.59
N ILE A 48 14.77 -22.42 -3.18
CA ILE A 48 13.32 -22.36 -3.35
C ILE A 48 12.97 -22.07 -4.81
N PHE A 49 11.99 -22.79 -5.32
CA PHE A 49 11.36 -22.56 -6.62
C PHE A 49 9.98 -21.98 -6.40
N ILE A 50 9.70 -20.87 -7.07
CA ILE A 50 8.50 -20.07 -6.91
C ILE A 50 7.84 -19.94 -8.27
N PHE A 51 6.59 -20.39 -8.37
CA PHE A 51 5.75 -20.24 -9.55
C PHE A 51 4.64 -19.24 -9.23
N SER A 52 4.58 -18.15 -9.99
CA SER A 52 3.45 -17.22 -9.92
C SER A 52 2.61 -17.38 -11.18
N ALA A 53 1.39 -17.90 -11.01
CA ALA A 53 0.39 -17.96 -12.07
C ALA A 53 -0.39 -16.63 -12.08
N ASP A 54 0.05 -15.67 -12.88
CA ASP A 54 -0.49 -14.31 -12.91
C ASP A 54 -2.00 -14.34 -13.18
N GLY A 55 -2.77 -13.55 -12.43
CA GLY A 55 -4.22 -13.40 -12.60
C GLY A 55 -5.07 -14.63 -12.25
N LEU A 56 -4.53 -15.65 -11.57
CA LEU A 56 -5.26 -16.86 -11.20
C LEU A 56 -6.14 -16.66 -9.95
N ARG A 57 -7.46 -16.71 -10.15
CA ARG A 57 -8.45 -16.68 -9.07
C ARG A 57 -8.38 -17.92 -8.18
N TYR A 58 -8.53 -17.72 -6.87
CA TYR A 58 -8.66 -18.81 -5.90
C TYR A 58 -9.86 -19.73 -6.19
N ASP A 59 -11.00 -19.14 -6.55
CA ASP A 59 -12.24 -19.90 -6.74
C ASP A 59 -12.18 -20.77 -8.01
N THR A 60 -11.63 -20.26 -9.12
CA THR A 60 -11.41 -21.07 -10.33
C THR A 60 -10.47 -22.23 -10.05
N PHE A 61 -9.33 -21.99 -9.38
CA PHE A 61 -8.41 -23.05 -8.98
C PHE A 61 -9.11 -24.13 -8.13
N SER A 62 -9.98 -23.71 -7.20
CA SER A 62 -10.68 -24.61 -6.28
C SER A 62 -11.84 -25.38 -6.94
N LYS A 63 -12.55 -24.76 -7.90
CA LYS A 63 -13.69 -25.36 -8.61
C LYS A 63 -13.26 -26.35 -9.70
N HIS A 64 -12.04 -26.22 -10.21
CA HIS A 64 -11.49 -27.05 -11.29
C HIS A 64 -10.24 -27.84 -10.87
N PRO A 65 -10.33 -28.72 -9.86
CA PRO A 65 -9.19 -29.53 -9.41
C PRO A 65 -8.68 -30.50 -10.49
N ASP A 66 -9.53 -30.85 -11.45
CA ASP A 66 -9.21 -31.66 -12.63
C ASP A 66 -8.29 -30.95 -13.62
N MET A 67 -8.22 -29.62 -13.57
CA MET A 67 -7.27 -28.82 -14.37
C MET A 67 -5.90 -28.70 -13.71
N SER A 68 -5.75 -29.03 -12.42
CA SER A 68 -4.44 -29.02 -11.75
C SER A 68 -4.19 -30.29 -10.95
N PRO A 69 -4.21 -31.47 -11.60
CA PRO A 69 -4.12 -32.76 -10.93
C PRO A 69 -2.81 -32.93 -10.15
N TYR A 70 -1.69 -32.34 -10.59
CA TYR A 70 -0.43 -32.43 -9.87
C TYR A 70 -0.44 -31.64 -8.57
N LEU A 71 -0.77 -30.34 -8.61
CA LEU A 71 -0.89 -29.50 -7.42
C LEU A 71 -1.96 -30.04 -6.46
N HIS A 72 -3.12 -30.47 -6.97
CA HIS A 72 -4.14 -31.11 -6.15
C HIS A 72 -3.69 -32.46 -5.60
N SER A 73 -2.80 -33.21 -6.26
CA SER A 73 -2.20 -34.41 -5.68
C SER A 73 -1.32 -34.09 -4.47
N ILE A 74 -0.64 -32.94 -4.45
CA ILE A 74 0.16 -32.49 -3.30
C ILE A 74 -0.77 -32.17 -2.12
N ILE A 75 -1.87 -31.50 -2.39
CA ILE A 75 -2.93 -31.17 -1.42
C ILE A 75 -3.56 -32.45 -0.86
N ASN A 76 -4.13 -33.26 -1.74
CA ASN A 76 -4.93 -34.44 -1.37
C ASN A 76 -4.09 -35.51 -0.66
N ASN A 77 -2.84 -35.70 -1.09
CA ASN A 77 -1.92 -36.64 -0.45
C ASN A 77 -1.18 -36.03 0.76
N ARG A 78 -1.56 -34.82 1.21
CA ARG A 78 -0.97 -34.14 2.38
C ARG A 78 0.55 -34.01 2.29
N LYS A 79 1.08 -33.79 1.09
CA LYS A 79 2.53 -33.64 0.83
C LYS A 79 3.02 -32.20 1.06
N GLY A 80 2.12 -31.27 1.30
CA GLY A 80 2.42 -29.87 1.58
C GLY A 80 1.29 -29.17 2.31
N VAL A 81 1.34 -27.84 2.29
CA VAL A 81 0.31 -26.94 2.82
C VAL A 81 -0.32 -26.14 1.68
N TYR A 82 -1.56 -25.72 1.86
CA TYR A 82 -2.31 -24.99 0.85
C TYR A 82 -3.30 -24.03 1.50
N GLY A 83 -3.78 -23.06 0.75
CA GLY A 83 -4.69 -22.08 1.30
C GLY A 83 -5.03 -20.93 0.36
N LEU A 84 -5.56 -19.89 0.98
CA LEU A 84 -5.75 -18.58 0.35
C LEU A 84 -4.57 -17.68 0.69
N SER A 85 -4.09 -16.94 -0.31
CA SER A 85 -3.27 -15.76 -0.13
C SER A 85 -4.13 -14.55 -0.45
N ARG A 86 -4.22 -13.60 0.50
CA ARG A 86 -4.99 -12.37 0.33
C ARG A 86 -4.10 -11.26 -0.19
N SER A 87 -4.28 -10.92 -1.47
CA SER A 87 -3.67 -9.77 -2.12
C SER A 87 -4.23 -8.46 -1.55
N HIS A 88 -3.58 -7.34 -1.87
CA HIS A 88 -3.98 -6.01 -1.42
C HIS A 88 -4.17 -5.10 -2.64
N VAL A 89 -5.19 -4.24 -2.57
CA VAL A 89 -5.41 -3.20 -3.58
C VAL A 89 -4.22 -2.23 -3.70
N PRO A 90 -3.87 -1.76 -4.92
CA PRO A 90 -4.44 -2.19 -6.19
C PRO A 90 -3.96 -3.60 -6.57
N THR A 91 -4.89 -4.47 -6.99
CA THR A 91 -4.60 -5.85 -7.42
C THR A 91 -4.06 -5.85 -8.84
N GLU A 92 -2.84 -5.34 -8.98
CA GLU A 92 -2.08 -5.26 -10.22
C GLU A 92 -0.83 -6.13 -10.09
N SER A 93 -0.29 -6.61 -11.20
CA SER A 93 0.76 -7.62 -11.15
C SER A 93 2.02 -7.14 -10.43
N ARG A 94 2.45 -5.89 -10.67
CA ARG A 94 3.62 -5.32 -9.97
C ARG A 94 3.41 -5.23 -8.44
N PRO A 95 2.38 -4.55 -7.91
CA PRO A 95 2.10 -4.55 -6.47
C PRO A 95 2.01 -5.93 -5.83
N GLY A 96 1.38 -6.90 -6.50
CA GLY A 96 1.24 -8.26 -5.99
C GLY A 96 2.59 -8.97 -5.87
N HIS A 97 3.46 -8.85 -6.87
CA HIS A 97 4.81 -9.41 -6.81
C HIS A 97 5.71 -8.68 -5.80
N VAL A 98 5.58 -7.36 -5.63
CA VAL A 98 6.23 -6.62 -4.54
C VAL A 98 5.78 -7.16 -3.17
N ALA A 99 4.49 -7.43 -2.99
CA ALA A 99 3.98 -8.03 -1.76
C ALA A 99 4.59 -9.41 -1.50
N ILE A 100 4.60 -10.30 -2.50
CA ILE A 100 5.15 -11.66 -2.39
C ILE A 100 6.64 -11.64 -2.01
N PHE A 101 7.43 -10.76 -2.63
CA PHE A 101 8.90 -10.82 -2.53
C PHE A 101 9.54 -9.79 -1.58
N ALA A 102 8.87 -8.69 -1.26
CA ALA A 102 9.37 -7.70 -0.30
C ALA A 102 8.54 -7.66 1.00
N GLY A 103 7.33 -8.20 0.99
CA GLY A 103 6.45 -8.20 2.16
C GLY A 103 5.94 -6.81 2.53
N ILE A 104 5.87 -5.89 1.55
CA ILE A 104 5.28 -4.56 1.68
C ILE A 104 4.12 -4.43 0.71
N THR A 105 3.15 -3.59 1.06
CA THR A 105 2.17 -3.09 0.10
C THR A 105 2.85 -2.02 -0.76
N GLU A 106 2.64 -2.03 -2.08
CA GLU A 106 3.30 -1.12 -3.03
C GLU A 106 3.31 0.36 -2.58
N ASP A 107 4.39 1.05 -2.94
CA ASP A 107 4.48 2.50 -2.82
C ASP A 107 3.66 3.16 -3.94
N ILE A 108 2.50 3.71 -3.60
CA ILE A 108 1.64 4.37 -4.60
C ILE A 108 2.32 5.64 -5.17
N SER A 109 3.34 6.19 -4.51
CA SER A 109 4.17 7.24 -5.13
C SER A 109 4.98 6.73 -6.33
N ALA A 110 5.24 5.42 -6.41
CA ALA A 110 5.82 4.78 -7.60
C ALA A 110 4.83 4.70 -8.77
N VAL A 111 3.53 4.61 -8.51
CA VAL A 111 2.48 4.63 -9.55
C VAL A 111 2.48 5.95 -10.33
N ALA A 112 2.78 7.07 -9.68
CA ALA A 112 2.85 8.39 -10.32
C ALA A 112 3.99 8.52 -11.34
N LYS A 113 5.00 7.64 -11.30
CA LYS A 113 6.15 7.61 -12.23
C LYS A 113 6.01 6.54 -13.32
N GLY A 114 4.87 5.84 -13.36
CA GLY A 114 4.53 4.82 -14.35
C GLY A 114 4.48 3.40 -13.77
N TRP A 115 3.68 2.54 -14.40
CA TRP A 115 3.54 1.14 -14.00
C TRP A 115 4.72 0.26 -14.43
N LYS A 116 5.46 0.66 -15.47
CA LYS A 116 6.47 -0.18 -16.14
C LYS A 116 7.85 -0.26 -15.45
N LYS A 117 8.17 0.65 -14.53
CA LYS A 117 9.46 0.60 -13.81
C LYS A 117 9.28 1.11 -12.39
N ASN A 118 9.85 0.42 -11.40
CA ASN A 118 9.86 0.95 -10.04
C ASN A 118 10.94 2.04 -9.90
N PRO A 119 10.56 3.28 -9.62
CA PRO A 119 11.48 4.40 -9.43
C PRO A 119 12.18 4.41 -8.06
N VAL A 120 11.76 3.56 -7.11
CA VAL A 120 12.31 3.50 -5.76
C VAL A 120 12.86 2.10 -5.51
N GLN A 121 14.16 1.99 -5.28
CA GLN A 121 14.76 0.73 -4.88
C GLN A 121 14.21 0.30 -3.51
N PHE A 122 13.81 -0.95 -3.41
CA PHE A 122 13.33 -1.58 -2.19
C PHE A 122 14.03 -2.91 -1.99
N ASP A 123 14.00 -3.39 -0.74
CA ASP A 123 14.60 -4.65 -0.38
C ASP A 123 13.64 -5.81 -0.60
N SER A 124 14.13 -6.93 -1.14
CA SER A 124 13.34 -8.12 -1.44
C SER A 124 14.09 -9.41 -1.08
N VAL A 125 13.43 -10.56 -1.21
CA VAL A 125 14.07 -11.87 -1.02
C VAL A 125 15.27 -12.07 -1.97
N PHE A 126 15.26 -11.45 -3.14
CA PHE A 126 16.35 -11.53 -4.12
C PHE A 126 17.59 -10.75 -3.67
N ASN A 127 17.41 -9.60 -3.00
CA ASN A 127 18.53 -8.88 -2.37
C ASN A 127 19.19 -9.69 -1.24
N ARG A 128 18.44 -10.63 -0.64
CA ARG A 128 18.86 -11.44 0.52
C ARG A 128 19.28 -12.86 0.14
N SER A 129 19.16 -13.23 -1.13
CA SER A 129 19.57 -14.52 -1.66
C SER A 129 21.07 -14.53 -2.01
N SER A 130 21.65 -15.73 -2.13
CA SER A 130 23.01 -15.87 -2.67
C SER A 130 22.99 -15.75 -4.19
N ASN A 131 22.01 -16.36 -4.85
CA ASN A 131 21.81 -16.29 -6.29
C ASN A 131 20.32 -16.33 -6.61
N SER A 132 19.92 -15.64 -7.68
CA SER A 132 18.55 -15.58 -8.15
C SER A 132 18.48 -15.79 -9.66
N TRP A 133 17.56 -16.62 -10.12
CA TRP A 133 17.25 -16.76 -11.55
C TRP A 133 15.75 -16.60 -11.78
N MET A 134 15.38 -15.84 -12.80
CA MET A 134 14.01 -15.39 -13.01
C MET A 134 13.61 -15.57 -14.49
N TRP A 135 12.43 -16.11 -14.75
CA TRP A 135 11.89 -16.31 -16.10
C TRP A 135 10.47 -15.75 -16.21
N GLY A 136 10.16 -15.03 -17.28
CA GLY A 136 8.79 -14.62 -17.62
C GLY A 136 8.69 -13.21 -18.17
N SER A 137 7.62 -12.50 -17.79
CA SER A 137 7.30 -11.17 -18.32
C SER A 137 8.41 -10.16 -18.00
N PRO A 138 8.91 -9.39 -18.98
CA PRO A 138 9.87 -8.33 -18.73
C PRO A 138 9.33 -7.25 -17.76
N ASP A 139 8.02 -7.07 -17.66
CA ASP A 139 7.42 -6.08 -16.75
C ASP A 139 7.50 -6.53 -15.27
N ILE A 140 7.69 -7.83 -15.01
CA ILE A 140 7.78 -8.40 -13.66
C ILE A 140 9.21 -8.83 -13.30
N VAL A 141 9.90 -9.57 -14.17
CA VAL A 141 11.24 -10.07 -13.82
C VAL A 141 12.28 -8.95 -13.73
N ASN A 142 12.13 -7.90 -14.55
CA ASN A 142 13.03 -6.75 -14.53
C ASN A 142 12.80 -5.82 -13.33
N LEU A 143 11.78 -6.09 -12.52
CA LEU A 143 11.57 -5.38 -11.25
C LEU A 143 12.65 -5.71 -10.22
N PHE A 144 13.27 -6.90 -10.34
CA PHE A 144 14.16 -7.48 -9.33
C PHE A 144 15.55 -7.84 -9.86
N ASP A 145 15.86 -7.50 -11.12
CA ASP A 145 17.08 -7.94 -11.81
C ASP A 145 18.24 -6.94 -11.75
N ASP A 146 18.02 -5.72 -11.26
CA ASP A 146 19.06 -4.71 -10.98
C ASP A 146 19.90 -5.08 -9.74
N LEU A 147 20.39 -6.33 -9.70
CA LEU A 147 21.16 -6.92 -8.61
C LEU A 147 22.30 -7.79 -9.16
N PRO A 148 23.51 -7.73 -8.56
CA PRO A 148 24.67 -8.49 -9.05
C PRO A 148 24.50 -10.02 -8.93
N ASN A 149 23.60 -10.47 -8.07
CA ASN A 149 23.31 -11.88 -7.82
C ASN A 149 22.07 -12.40 -8.58
N THR A 150 21.46 -11.59 -9.46
CA THR A 150 20.26 -11.98 -10.21
C THR A 150 20.57 -12.18 -11.70
N SER A 151 19.83 -13.07 -12.35
CA SER A 151 19.80 -13.23 -13.80
C SER A 151 18.36 -13.42 -14.26
N SER A 152 17.88 -12.53 -15.13
CA SER A 152 16.54 -12.54 -15.69
C SER A 152 16.56 -13.04 -17.14
N TYR A 153 15.52 -13.77 -17.53
CA TYR A 153 15.27 -14.23 -18.89
C TYR A 153 13.82 -13.94 -19.25
N SER A 154 13.60 -13.11 -20.25
CA SER A 154 12.26 -12.74 -20.70
C SER A 154 12.06 -13.00 -22.19
N TYR A 155 10.81 -13.28 -22.57
CA TYR A 155 10.36 -13.12 -23.96
C TYR A 155 10.32 -11.62 -24.32
N SER A 156 10.09 -11.30 -25.60
CA SER A 156 9.91 -9.90 -26.02
C SER A 156 8.60 -9.34 -25.46
N ALA A 157 8.58 -8.06 -25.10
CA ALA A 157 7.36 -7.38 -24.70
C ALA A 157 6.27 -7.41 -25.81
N ASP A 158 6.68 -7.47 -27.08
CA ASP A 158 5.75 -7.60 -28.22
C ASP A 158 5.03 -8.96 -28.26
N GLU A 159 5.50 -9.97 -27.52
CA GLU A 159 4.87 -11.28 -27.45
C GLU A 159 3.68 -11.32 -26.45
N GLU A 160 3.55 -10.30 -25.59
CA GLU A 160 2.46 -10.07 -24.64
C GLU A 160 1.20 -9.52 -25.35
N ASP A 161 0.71 -10.28 -26.32
CA ASP A 161 -0.49 -9.94 -27.08
C ASP A 161 -1.75 -10.53 -26.43
N PHE A 162 -2.55 -9.67 -25.80
CA PHE A 162 -3.84 -10.03 -25.20
C PHE A 162 -4.90 -10.50 -26.22
N ALA A 163 -4.69 -10.23 -27.52
CA ALA A 163 -5.54 -10.74 -28.60
C ALA A 163 -5.01 -12.05 -29.21
N SER A 164 -3.92 -12.61 -28.66
CA SER A 164 -3.32 -13.82 -29.19
C SER A 164 -4.26 -15.02 -29.08
N SER A 165 -4.24 -15.89 -30.09
CA SER A 165 -5.07 -17.10 -30.13
C SER A 165 -4.65 -18.18 -29.13
N ASP A 166 -3.39 -18.17 -28.67
CA ASP A 166 -2.88 -19.06 -27.61
C ASP A 166 -1.97 -18.28 -26.65
N ALA A 167 -2.56 -17.71 -25.59
CA ALA A 167 -1.81 -17.03 -24.54
C ALA A 167 -0.94 -17.98 -23.69
N SER A 168 -1.25 -19.29 -23.67
CA SER A 168 -0.46 -20.29 -22.92
C SER A 168 0.96 -20.46 -23.47
N LYS A 169 1.24 -19.94 -24.67
CA LYS A 169 2.57 -19.92 -25.29
C LYS A 169 3.62 -19.25 -24.40
N LEU A 170 3.24 -18.22 -23.63
CA LEU A 170 4.16 -17.50 -22.75
C LEU A 170 4.58 -18.37 -21.57
N ASP A 171 3.66 -19.15 -21.00
CA ASP A 171 3.96 -20.12 -19.94
C ASP A 171 4.85 -21.24 -20.48
N LYS A 172 4.53 -21.76 -21.68
CA LYS A 172 5.37 -22.77 -22.37
C LYS A 172 6.78 -22.26 -22.60
N TRP A 173 6.93 -21.00 -23.05
CA TRP A 173 8.24 -20.38 -23.23
C TRP A 173 9.06 -20.36 -21.94
N VAL A 174 8.42 -20.04 -20.80
CA VAL A 174 9.08 -20.01 -19.48
C VAL A 174 9.59 -21.41 -19.10
N PHE A 175 8.75 -22.43 -19.24
CA PHE A 175 9.15 -23.81 -18.96
C PHE A 175 10.25 -24.31 -19.91
N ASP A 176 10.12 -24.06 -21.22
CA ASP A 176 11.13 -24.45 -22.22
C ASP A 176 12.47 -23.75 -21.99
N SER A 177 12.44 -22.47 -21.61
CA SER A 177 13.64 -21.68 -21.30
C SER A 177 14.33 -22.20 -20.03
N PHE A 178 13.56 -22.55 -19.00
CA PHE A 178 14.10 -23.21 -17.82
C PHE A 178 14.72 -24.58 -18.14
N GLU A 179 14.06 -25.38 -18.97
CA GLU A 179 14.58 -26.70 -19.37
C GLU A 179 15.92 -26.60 -20.12
N LYS A 180 16.05 -25.63 -21.03
CA LYS A 180 17.32 -25.33 -21.69
C LYS A 180 18.38 -24.86 -20.69
N PHE A 181 17.99 -24.02 -19.74
CA PHE A 181 18.89 -23.52 -18.70
C PHE A 181 19.45 -24.66 -17.83
N ILE A 182 18.59 -25.50 -17.26
CA ILE A 182 19.03 -26.62 -16.41
C ILE A 182 19.82 -27.68 -17.19
N ALA A 183 19.50 -27.89 -18.48
CA ALA A 183 20.30 -28.74 -19.35
C ALA A 183 21.71 -28.16 -19.56
N SER A 184 21.85 -26.85 -19.79
CA SER A 184 23.16 -26.23 -19.95
C SER A 184 23.99 -26.26 -18.65
N ALA A 185 23.32 -26.17 -17.49
CA ALA A 185 23.94 -26.32 -16.18
C ALA A 185 24.52 -27.73 -15.94
N ASN A 186 24.06 -28.77 -16.65
CA ASN A 186 24.69 -30.10 -16.55
C ASN A 186 26.08 -30.16 -17.21
N THR A 187 26.36 -29.25 -18.14
CA THR A 187 27.62 -29.21 -18.91
C THR A 187 28.51 -28.01 -18.55
N ASN A 188 28.04 -27.11 -17.68
CA ASN A 188 28.76 -25.92 -17.23
C ASN A 188 29.01 -26.02 -15.72
N ASP A 189 30.24 -26.37 -15.34
CA ASP A 189 30.61 -26.60 -13.93
C ASP A 189 30.47 -25.34 -13.06
N ASP A 190 30.76 -24.16 -13.59
CA ASP A 190 30.60 -22.89 -12.87
C ASP A 190 29.14 -22.60 -12.57
N LEU A 191 28.27 -22.77 -13.56
CA LEU A 191 26.83 -22.60 -13.40
C LEU A 191 26.26 -23.64 -12.43
N LYS A 192 26.70 -24.89 -12.54
CA LYS A 192 26.32 -25.98 -11.63
C LYS A 192 26.73 -25.68 -10.19
N ALA A 193 27.95 -25.19 -9.98
CA ALA A 193 28.44 -24.79 -8.67
C ALA A 193 27.58 -23.66 -8.10
N LYS A 194 27.34 -22.61 -8.88
CA LYS A 194 26.50 -21.46 -8.49
C LYS A 194 25.07 -21.88 -8.13
N MET A 195 24.43 -22.75 -8.92
CA MET A 195 23.09 -23.28 -8.63
C MET A 195 23.04 -24.15 -7.37
N ASN A 196 24.17 -24.77 -6.99
CA ASN A 196 24.26 -25.58 -5.77
C ASN A 196 24.52 -24.76 -4.50
N GLU A 197 24.84 -23.48 -4.63
CA GLU A 197 24.98 -22.59 -3.48
C GLU A 197 23.65 -22.48 -2.71
N PRO A 198 23.70 -22.53 -1.37
CA PRO A 198 22.51 -22.36 -0.55
C PRO A 198 21.96 -20.93 -0.66
N ARG A 199 20.71 -20.72 -0.21
CA ARG A 199 19.98 -19.44 -0.31
C ARG A 199 19.73 -19.01 -1.75
N SER A 200 19.56 -19.97 -2.66
CA SER A 200 19.24 -19.70 -4.05
C SER A 200 17.73 -19.59 -4.28
N VAL A 201 17.30 -18.64 -5.12
CA VAL A 201 15.89 -18.41 -5.46
C VAL A 201 15.71 -18.60 -6.97
N PHE A 202 14.70 -19.38 -7.34
CA PHE A 202 14.29 -19.58 -8.73
C PHE A 202 12.84 -19.11 -8.87
N PHE A 203 12.59 -18.15 -9.76
CA PHE A 203 11.27 -17.57 -9.96
C PHE A 203 10.80 -17.75 -11.40
N LEU A 204 9.64 -18.38 -11.56
CA LEU A 204 9.00 -18.59 -12.85
C LEU A 204 7.66 -17.86 -12.83
N HIS A 205 7.58 -16.78 -13.59
CA HIS A 205 6.40 -15.96 -13.78
C HIS A 205 5.60 -16.44 -14.99
N LEU A 206 4.33 -16.82 -14.79
CA LEU A 206 3.49 -17.47 -15.78
C LEU A 206 2.29 -16.57 -16.10
N LEU A 207 2.40 -15.81 -17.20
CA LEU A 207 1.46 -14.74 -17.60
C LEU A 207 0.21 -15.25 -18.35
N GLY A 208 0.20 -16.49 -18.82
CA GLY A 208 -0.82 -16.99 -19.75
C GLY A 208 -2.25 -16.98 -19.19
N ILE A 209 -2.40 -17.16 -17.87
CA ILE A 209 -3.72 -17.14 -17.21
C ILE A 209 -4.28 -15.71 -17.18
N ASP A 210 -3.50 -14.71 -16.73
CA ASP A 210 -3.89 -13.30 -16.75
C ASP A 210 -4.26 -12.83 -18.18
N THR A 211 -3.41 -13.16 -19.15
CA THR A 211 -3.63 -12.80 -20.56
C THR A 211 -4.97 -13.34 -21.07
N ASN A 212 -5.28 -14.61 -20.75
CA ASN A 212 -6.57 -15.21 -21.06
C ASN A 212 -7.72 -14.59 -20.24
N GLY A 213 -7.46 -14.11 -19.02
CA GLY A 213 -8.43 -13.44 -18.18
C GLY A 213 -8.90 -12.13 -18.80
N HIS A 214 -7.97 -11.32 -19.31
CA HIS A 214 -8.29 -10.09 -20.06
C HIS A 214 -9.01 -10.40 -21.38
N GLY A 215 -8.42 -11.26 -22.21
CA GLY A 215 -8.89 -11.51 -23.57
C GLY A 215 -10.16 -12.36 -23.65
N ASN A 216 -10.21 -13.47 -22.90
CA ASN A 216 -11.24 -14.50 -23.01
C ASN A 216 -12.20 -14.55 -21.80
N LYS A 217 -11.86 -13.90 -20.68
CA LYS A 217 -12.61 -13.85 -19.41
C LYS A 217 -12.44 -15.11 -18.54
N PRO A 218 -12.53 -15.00 -17.19
CA PRO A 218 -12.20 -16.11 -16.28
C PRO A 218 -13.07 -17.36 -16.35
N GLN A 219 -14.28 -17.26 -16.92
CA GLN A 219 -15.19 -18.41 -17.11
C GLN A 219 -14.96 -19.13 -18.44
N SER A 220 -14.03 -18.65 -19.28
CA SER A 220 -13.75 -19.23 -20.59
C SER A 220 -12.98 -20.55 -20.48
N LYS A 221 -13.15 -21.38 -21.51
CA LYS A 221 -12.36 -22.59 -21.69
C LYS A 221 -10.86 -22.28 -21.73
N GLN A 222 -10.46 -21.19 -22.39
CA GLN A 222 -9.08 -20.76 -22.55
C GLN A 222 -8.42 -20.46 -21.20
N TYR A 223 -9.09 -19.68 -20.34
CA TYR A 223 -8.59 -19.37 -19.00
C TYR A 223 -8.48 -20.64 -18.13
N ILE A 224 -9.53 -21.45 -18.12
CA ILE A 224 -9.60 -22.66 -17.28
C ILE A 224 -8.59 -23.73 -17.74
N GLU A 225 -8.50 -24.01 -19.03
CA GLU A 225 -7.56 -25.00 -19.56
C GLU A 225 -6.10 -24.56 -19.47
N ASN A 226 -5.80 -23.26 -19.40
CA ASN A 226 -4.45 -22.77 -19.16
C ASN A 226 -3.90 -23.21 -17.79
N ILE A 227 -4.76 -23.42 -16.79
CA ILE A 227 -4.36 -23.98 -15.48
C ILE A 227 -3.68 -25.34 -15.67
N LYS A 228 -4.14 -26.15 -16.63
CA LYS A 228 -3.57 -27.46 -16.95
C LYS A 228 -2.19 -27.37 -17.58
N VAL A 229 -1.92 -26.34 -18.38
CA VAL A 229 -0.60 -26.06 -18.93
C VAL A 229 0.38 -25.73 -17.79
N VAL A 230 -0.03 -24.83 -16.90
CA VAL A 230 0.75 -24.45 -15.71
C VAL A 230 1.04 -25.65 -14.81
N ASP A 231 0.03 -26.44 -14.45
CA ASP A 231 0.18 -27.60 -13.57
C ASP A 231 1.13 -28.66 -14.15
N SER A 232 0.98 -28.95 -15.45
CA SER A 232 1.85 -29.91 -16.16
C SER A 232 3.29 -29.43 -16.25
N GLY A 233 3.50 -28.13 -16.49
CA GLY A 233 4.83 -27.51 -16.52
C GLY A 233 5.51 -27.53 -15.16
N ILE A 234 4.79 -27.19 -14.09
CA ILE A 234 5.31 -27.27 -12.71
C ILE A 234 5.78 -28.68 -12.37
N LYS A 235 5.00 -29.71 -12.72
CA LYS A 235 5.38 -31.10 -12.51
C LYS A 235 6.69 -31.45 -13.21
N LYS A 236 6.82 -31.06 -14.48
CA LYS A 236 8.01 -31.34 -15.31
C LYS A 236 9.25 -30.60 -14.80
N VAL A 237 9.09 -29.35 -14.37
CA VAL A 237 10.17 -28.59 -13.70
C VAL A 237 10.63 -29.30 -12.44
N GLN A 238 9.70 -29.75 -11.59
CA GLN A 238 10.09 -30.48 -10.40
C GLN A 238 10.84 -31.78 -10.71
N GLU A 239 10.36 -32.59 -11.65
CA GLU A 239 11.05 -33.82 -12.06
C GLU A 239 12.51 -33.54 -12.48
N LYS A 240 12.75 -32.46 -13.23
CA LYS A 240 14.09 -32.05 -13.66
C LYS A 240 14.97 -31.50 -12.54
N VAL A 241 14.40 -30.74 -11.62
CA VAL A 241 15.11 -30.21 -10.45
C VAL A 241 15.48 -31.35 -9.49
N ASP A 242 14.57 -32.30 -9.27
CA ASP A 242 14.82 -33.48 -8.44
C ASP A 242 15.94 -34.35 -9.07
N GLU A 243 15.95 -34.52 -10.40
CA GLU A 243 17.02 -35.19 -11.16
C GLU A 243 18.37 -34.46 -11.04
N PHE A 244 18.39 -33.13 -11.20
CA PHE A 244 19.63 -32.33 -11.22
C PHE A 244 20.29 -32.21 -9.84
N PHE A 245 19.52 -31.93 -8.79
CA PHE A 245 20.07 -31.69 -7.45
C PHE A 245 20.16 -32.95 -6.61
N GLY A 246 19.17 -33.86 -6.70
CA GLY A 246 19.17 -35.15 -6.00
C GLY A 246 19.29 -35.11 -4.46
N ASP A 247 19.15 -33.94 -3.82
CA ASP A 247 19.50 -33.75 -2.41
C ASP A 247 18.28 -33.60 -1.47
N GLN A 248 17.07 -33.52 -2.02
CA GLN A 248 15.81 -33.27 -1.28
C GLN A 248 15.86 -31.99 -0.43
N ARG A 249 16.65 -30.98 -0.86
CA ARG A 249 16.83 -29.69 -0.17
C ARG A 249 16.17 -28.54 -0.91
N THR A 250 15.16 -28.83 -1.73
CA THR A 250 14.39 -27.83 -2.48
C THR A 250 13.04 -27.60 -1.83
N ALA A 251 12.70 -26.34 -1.57
CA ALA A 251 11.36 -25.89 -1.23
C ALA A 251 10.63 -25.41 -2.49
N TRP A 252 9.31 -25.49 -2.47
CA TRP A 252 8.47 -25.14 -3.59
C TRP A 252 7.30 -24.27 -3.13
N LEU A 253 6.97 -23.25 -3.93
CA LEU A 253 5.82 -22.37 -3.72
C LEU A 253 5.12 -22.12 -5.06
N PHE A 254 3.85 -22.45 -5.12
CA PHE A 254 2.93 -22.01 -6.16
C PHE A 254 1.99 -20.96 -5.56
N THR A 255 1.80 -19.84 -6.25
CA THR A 255 0.88 -18.78 -5.84
C THR A 255 0.37 -17.99 -7.05
N SER A 256 -0.47 -17.00 -6.79
CA SER A 256 -0.77 -15.91 -7.71
C SER A 256 -0.72 -14.55 -6.99
N ASP A 257 -0.45 -13.51 -7.76
CA ASP A 257 -0.34 -12.10 -7.38
C ASP A 257 -1.71 -11.41 -7.24
N HIS A 258 -2.65 -11.70 -8.14
CA HIS A 258 -4.05 -11.33 -8.05
C HIS A 258 -4.96 -12.30 -8.80
N GLY A 259 -6.26 -12.16 -8.62
CA GLY A 259 -7.26 -12.81 -9.46
C GLY A 259 -7.80 -11.87 -10.54
N MET A 260 -9.03 -12.08 -10.97
CA MET A 260 -9.61 -11.41 -12.13
C MET A 260 -11.13 -11.33 -11.99
N THR A 261 -11.72 -10.17 -12.26
CA THR A 261 -13.19 -10.01 -12.31
C THR A 261 -13.82 -10.81 -13.44
N ASP A 262 -15.11 -11.09 -13.36
CA ASP A 262 -15.84 -11.83 -14.40
C ASP A 262 -15.79 -11.16 -15.78
N TRP A 263 -15.65 -9.83 -15.84
CA TRP A 263 -15.50 -9.09 -17.10
C TRP A 263 -14.04 -8.93 -17.54
N GLY A 264 -13.10 -9.64 -16.91
CA GLY A 264 -11.70 -9.72 -17.35
C GLY A 264 -10.96 -8.40 -17.14
N SER A 265 -11.03 -7.89 -15.91
CA SER A 265 -10.28 -6.74 -15.42
C SER A 265 -9.84 -7.01 -13.99
N HIS A 266 -8.81 -6.31 -13.54
CA HIS A 266 -8.36 -6.31 -12.15
C HIS A 266 -7.84 -4.91 -11.77
N GLY A 267 -7.55 -4.72 -10.49
CA GLY A 267 -6.97 -3.49 -9.92
C GLY A 267 -7.78 -2.94 -8.74
N ALA A 268 -9.00 -3.46 -8.54
CA ALA A 268 -9.89 -3.14 -7.45
C ALA A 268 -9.78 -4.18 -6.32
N GLY A 269 -10.80 -4.26 -5.46
CA GLY A 269 -10.77 -5.02 -4.21
C GLY A 269 -11.86 -6.09 -4.09
N SER A 270 -12.39 -6.59 -5.20
CA SER A 270 -13.37 -7.68 -5.15
C SER A 270 -12.72 -9.00 -4.69
N ASP A 271 -13.50 -9.90 -4.09
CA ASP A 271 -12.99 -11.22 -3.66
C ASP A 271 -12.36 -12.01 -4.82
N ASP A 272 -12.89 -11.85 -6.03
CA ASP A 272 -12.36 -12.46 -7.24
C ASP A 272 -10.98 -11.92 -7.64
N GLU A 273 -10.62 -10.72 -7.21
CA GLU A 273 -9.33 -10.10 -7.44
C GLU A 273 -8.34 -10.33 -6.29
N VAL A 274 -8.82 -10.28 -5.04
CA VAL A 274 -7.93 -10.31 -3.87
C VAL A 274 -7.63 -11.72 -3.35
N LEU A 275 -8.46 -12.72 -3.67
CA LEU A 275 -8.26 -14.09 -3.20
C LEU A 275 -7.50 -14.91 -4.25
N THR A 276 -6.24 -15.23 -3.93
CA THR A 276 -5.38 -16.08 -4.78
C THR A 276 -5.09 -17.42 -4.13
N PRO A 277 -4.87 -18.49 -4.90
CA PRO A 277 -4.44 -19.78 -4.35
C PRO A 277 -2.97 -19.74 -3.99
N PHE A 278 -2.60 -20.54 -2.98
CA PHE A 278 -1.21 -20.94 -2.81
C PHE A 278 -1.10 -22.43 -2.45
N VAL A 279 0.01 -23.04 -2.85
CA VAL A 279 0.44 -24.38 -2.45
C VAL A 279 1.94 -24.35 -2.17
N ALA A 280 2.37 -24.79 -0.99
CA ALA A 280 3.79 -24.90 -0.65
C ALA A 280 4.14 -26.34 -0.26
N TRP A 281 5.29 -26.83 -0.69
CA TRP A 281 5.75 -28.20 -0.40
C TRP A 281 7.27 -28.33 -0.46
N GLY A 282 7.77 -29.53 -0.15
CA GLY A 282 9.20 -29.84 -0.20
C GLY A 282 9.93 -29.55 1.12
N ALA A 283 11.22 -29.23 1.03
CA ALA A 283 12.10 -29.10 2.18
C ALA A 283 11.68 -27.95 3.10
N GLY A 284 11.45 -28.24 4.39
CA GLY A 284 11.09 -27.22 5.38
C GLY A 284 9.63 -26.84 5.44
N VAL A 285 8.83 -27.31 4.50
CA VAL A 285 7.38 -27.10 4.49
C VAL A 285 6.70 -28.27 5.20
N LYS A 286 5.74 -27.95 6.05
CA LYS A 286 4.96 -28.94 6.79
C LYS A 286 4.19 -29.83 5.85
N LYS A 287 4.15 -31.13 6.16
CA LYS A 287 3.35 -32.10 5.41
C LYS A 287 1.94 -32.18 5.97
N GLY A 288 0.97 -31.71 5.18
CA GLY A 288 -0.43 -31.68 5.55
C GLY A 288 -0.75 -30.60 6.59
N GLY A 289 -2.01 -30.61 7.03
CA GLY A 289 -2.55 -29.59 7.93
C GLY A 289 -3.84 -29.01 7.38
N PRO A 290 -4.51 -28.14 8.17
CA PRO A 290 -5.69 -27.45 7.69
C PRO A 290 -5.33 -26.45 6.58
N LYS A 291 -6.30 -26.16 5.73
CA LYS A 291 -6.27 -25.03 4.80
C LYS A 291 -5.89 -23.77 5.57
N GLN A 292 -4.94 -23.00 5.05
CA GLN A 292 -4.48 -21.75 5.64
C GLN A 292 -5.15 -20.54 4.97
N ASP A 293 -5.13 -19.42 5.68
CA ASP A 293 -5.54 -18.11 5.17
C ASP A 293 -4.46 -17.11 5.62
N ILE A 294 -3.69 -16.60 4.66
CA ILE A 294 -2.54 -15.71 4.91
C ILE A 294 -2.67 -14.42 4.12
N HIS A 295 -2.00 -13.37 4.56
CA HIS A 295 -1.81 -12.20 3.71
C HIS A 295 -0.68 -12.48 2.72
N GLN A 296 -0.79 -11.95 1.51
CA GLN A 296 0.23 -12.15 0.47
C GLN A 296 1.62 -11.67 0.89
N ILE A 297 1.69 -10.60 1.69
CA ILE A 297 2.95 -10.09 2.27
C ILE A 297 3.64 -11.08 3.22
N ASP A 298 2.92 -12.08 3.75
CA ASP A 298 3.45 -13.10 4.66
C ASP A 298 4.26 -14.17 3.90
N LEU A 299 4.18 -14.19 2.56
CA LEU A 299 5.00 -15.07 1.72
C LEU A 299 6.48 -14.66 1.74
N ALA A 300 6.78 -13.35 1.79
CA ALA A 300 8.17 -12.87 1.85
C ALA A 300 8.97 -13.43 3.04
N PRO A 301 8.51 -13.34 4.31
CA PRO A 301 9.21 -13.96 5.42
C PRO A 301 9.23 -15.49 5.32
N LEU A 302 8.18 -16.14 4.79
CA LEU A 302 8.18 -17.59 4.58
C LEU A 302 9.29 -18.02 3.61
N ILE A 303 9.40 -17.36 2.46
CA ILE A 303 10.42 -17.60 1.43
C ILE A 303 11.82 -17.45 2.05
N SER A 304 12.09 -16.31 2.72
CA SER A 304 13.39 -16.06 3.34
C SER A 304 13.76 -17.12 4.37
N VAL A 305 12.81 -17.49 5.23
CA VAL A 305 13.05 -18.43 6.33
C VAL A 305 13.21 -19.86 5.82
N LEU A 306 12.53 -20.28 4.76
CA LEU A 306 12.73 -21.63 4.20
C LEU A 306 14.17 -21.85 3.72
N ILE A 307 14.79 -20.83 3.13
CA ILE A 307 16.16 -20.90 2.64
C ILE A 307 17.22 -20.38 3.62
N GLY A 308 16.81 -19.79 4.75
CA GLY A 308 17.71 -19.26 5.76
C GLY A 308 18.40 -17.95 5.40
N SER A 309 17.76 -17.12 4.56
CA SER A 309 18.17 -15.74 4.31
C SER A 309 17.53 -14.78 5.32
N ALA A 310 18.02 -13.53 5.35
CA ALA A 310 17.35 -12.49 6.11
C ALA A 310 15.99 -12.15 5.49
N ILE A 311 15.02 -11.78 6.32
CA ILE A 311 13.74 -11.24 5.88
C ILE A 311 13.99 -9.83 5.31
N PRO A 312 13.34 -9.43 4.20
CA PRO A 312 13.51 -8.09 3.65
C PRO A 312 13.27 -7.01 4.71
N VAL A 313 14.10 -5.97 4.72
CA VAL A 313 14.19 -5.06 5.87
C VAL A 313 12.91 -4.26 6.13
N ASN A 314 12.13 -4.01 5.08
CA ASN A 314 10.84 -3.33 5.18
C ASN A 314 9.65 -4.30 5.23
N SER A 315 9.88 -5.61 5.25
CA SER A 315 8.79 -6.59 5.29
C SER A 315 7.91 -6.36 6.52
N MET A 316 6.62 -6.15 6.29
CA MET A 316 5.57 -6.13 7.29
C MET A 316 4.89 -7.50 7.45
N GLY A 317 5.38 -8.51 6.73
CA GLY A 317 4.86 -9.87 6.74
C GLY A 317 5.07 -10.54 8.10
N ILE A 318 4.08 -11.32 8.51
CA ILE A 318 4.11 -12.16 9.70
C ILE A 318 4.45 -13.58 9.25
N LEU A 319 5.55 -14.14 9.73
CA LEU A 319 5.98 -15.48 9.37
C LEU A 319 4.89 -16.52 9.71
N PRO A 320 4.30 -17.23 8.73
CA PRO A 320 3.29 -18.26 9.00
C PRO A 320 3.97 -19.56 9.45
N VAL A 321 4.54 -19.56 10.66
CA VAL A 321 5.35 -20.66 11.20
C VAL A 321 4.62 -22.00 11.18
N GLN A 322 3.29 -22.01 11.26
CA GLN A 322 2.49 -23.24 11.19
C GLN A 322 2.59 -23.97 9.83
N MET A 323 3.06 -23.28 8.78
CA MET A 323 3.35 -23.85 7.47
C MET A 323 4.72 -24.51 7.38
N MET A 324 5.55 -24.35 8.41
CA MET A 324 6.92 -24.84 8.43
C MET A 324 7.04 -26.14 9.23
N GLU A 325 8.00 -26.95 8.80
CA GLU A 325 8.47 -28.12 9.55
C GLU A 325 9.98 -28.23 9.38
N SER A 326 10.70 -27.78 10.39
CA SER A 326 12.15 -27.88 10.44
C SER A 326 12.59 -29.13 11.20
N ARG A 327 13.74 -29.71 10.85
CA ARG A 327 14.34 -30.82 11.61
C ARG A 327 14.67 -30.43 13.06
N ASN A 328 14.80 -29.14 13.32
CA ASN A 328 15.21 -28.58 14.60
C ASN A 328 14.25 -27.46 14.99
N SER A 329 13.35 -27.71 15.94
CA SER A 329 12.39 -26.72 16.45
C SER A 329 13.01 -25.41 16.96
N ASN A 330 14.30 -25.42 17.31
CA ASN A 330 15.06 -24.20 17.61
C ASN A 330 15.19 -23.26 16.40
N TYR A 331 15.22 -23.81 15.17
CA TYR A 331 15.26 -23.03 13.94
C TYR A 331 13.99 -22.19 13.77
N GLU A 332 12.81 -22.80 13.91
CA GLU A 332 11.52 -22.10 13.84
C GLU A 332 11.44 -20.95 14.85
N PHE A 333 11.90 -21.19 16.09
CA PHE A 333 11.97 -20.14 17.10
C PHE A 333 12.92 -19.00 16.69
N LYS A 334 14.12 -19.32 16.19
CA LYS A 334 15.08 -18.31 15.71
C LYS A 334 14.55 -17.51 14.52
N ALA A 335 13.76 -18.14 13.66
CA ALA A 335 13.12 -17.49 12.54
C ALA A 335 12.04 -16.49 12.99
N ILE A 336 11.21 -16.89 13.95
CA ILE A 336 10.26 -15.98 14.61
C ILE A 336 10.98 -14.83 15.31
N GLU A 337 12.08 -15.12 16.00
CA GLU A 337 12.87 -14.08 16.66
C GLU A 337 13.44 -13.08 15.63
N ALA A 338 13.88 -13.55 14.46
CA ALA A 338 14.31 -12.68 13.36
C ALA A 338 13.15 -11.82 12.82
N ASN A 339 11.96 -12.40 12.61
CA ASN A 339 10.78 -11.65 12.17
C ASN A 339 10.34 -10.60 13.22
N PHE A 340 10.31 -10.98 14.50
CA PHE A 340 10.06 -10.06 15.61
C PHE A 340 11.06 -8.89 15.63
N ARG A 341 12.37 -9.18 15.53
CA ARG A 341 13.41 -8.14 15.48
C ARG A 341 13.21 -7.21 14.28
N GLN A 342 12.86 -7.75 13.11
CA GLN A 342 12.66 -6.95 11.90
C GLN A 342 11.47 -6.00 12.02
N LEU A 343 10.33 -6.48 12.56
CA LEU A 343 9.16 -5.64 12.82
C LEU A 343 9.44 -4.61 13.93
N LYS A 344 10.16 -5.00 14.99
CA LYS A 344 10.54 -4.10 16.09
C LYS A 344 11.45 -2.97 15.62
N GLU A 345 12.42 -3.26 14.74
CA GLU A 345 13.35 -2.25 14.23
C GLU A 345 12.63 -1.18 13.39
N GLN A 346 11.68 -1.61 12.55
CA GLN A 346 10.79 -0.70 11.80
C GLN A 346 10.01 0.22 12.75
N ILE A 347 9.34 -0.35 13.75
CA ILE A 347 8.58 0.41 14.75
C ILE A 347 9.48 1.41 15.47
N SER A 348 10.68 0.98 15.89
CA SER A 348 11.61 1.82 16.65
C SER A 348 12.13 2.99 15.82
N SER A 349 12.47 2.74 14.55
CA SER A 349 12.93 3.77 13.61
C SER A 349 11.83 4.80 13.31
N LEU A 350 10.63 4.34 12.94
CA LEU A 350 9.48 5.20 12.67
C LEU A 350 9.08 6.03 13.90
N LYS A 351 9.00 5.39 15.07
CA LYS A 351 8.69 6.06 16.33
C LYS A 351 9.72 7.14 16.65
N LYS A 352 11.02 6.86 16.48
CA LYS A 352 12.09 7.83 16.75
C LYS A 352 11.89 9.12 15.93
N ILE A 353 11.53 9.00 14.66
CA ILE A 353 11.26 10.14 13.77
C ILE A 353 10.09 10.99 14.30
N LYS A 354 9.05 10.36 14.86
CA LYS A 354 7.83 11.07 15.31
C LYS A 354 7.86 11.50 16.79
N SER A 355 8.77 10.94 17.59
CA SER A 355 8.78 11.08 19.05
C SER A 355 9.03 12.50 19.57
N ASN A 356 9.63 13.38 18.76
CA ASN A 356 9.92 14.76 19.16
C ASN A 356 8.69 15.69 19.14
N ARG A 357 7.53 15.24 18.64
CA ARG A 357 6.31 16.06 18.52
C ARG A 357 5.69 16.31 19.90
N PHE A 358 5.23 17.53 20.16
CA PHE A 358 4.62 17.88 21.45
C PHE A 358 3.31 17.10 21.69
N TRP A 359 2.62 16.71 20.61
CA TRP A 359 1.42 15.88 20.64
C TRP A 359 1.75 14.39 20.41
N PHE A 360 3.00 13.97 20.65
CA PHE A 360 3.39 12.60 20.45
C PHE A 360 2.63 11.66 21.41
N HIS A 361 2.03 10.62 20.84
CA HIS A 361 1.36 9.55 21.56
C HIS A 361 1.87 8.22 21.01
N GLN A 362 2.18 7.29 21.92
CA GLN A 362 2.53 5.92 21.52
C GLN A 362 1.28 5.20 21.02
N PHE A 363 1.47 4.21 20.16
CA PHE A 363 0.39 3.32 19.75
C PHE A 363 -0.22 2.61 20.97
N SER A 364 -1.48 2.92 21.27
CA SER A 364 -2.12 2.56 22.55
C SER A 364 -2.25 1.06 22.77
N LYS A 365 -2.48 0.29 21.70
CA LYS A 365 -2.61 -1.17 21.79
C LYS A 365 -1.27 -1.90 21.98
N PHE A 366 -0.16 -1.28 21.58
CA PHE A 366 1.17 -1.92 21.59
C PHE A 366 2.32 -0.92 21.76
N GLY A 367 2.46 -0.40 22.99
CA GLY A 367 3.52 0.53 23.38
C GLY A 367 4.81 -0.16 23.87
N ASP A 368 5.74 0.63 24.41
CA ASP A 368 7.09 0.14 24.80
C ASP A 368 7.04 -0.99 25.83
N LYS A 369 6.18 -0.87 26.85
CA LYS A 369 6.02 -1.91 27.88
C LYS A 369 5.57 -3.25 27.28
N ALA A 370 4.64 -3.22 26.32
CA ALA A 370 4.16 -4.42 25.65
C ALA A 370 5.27 -5.03 24.77
N MET A 371 5.99 -4.20 24.02
CA MET A 371 7.13 -4.60 23.20
C MET A 371 8.24 -5.26 24.03
N ASP A 372 8.62 -4.66 25.16
CA ASP A 372 9.65 -5.20 26.04
C ASP A 372 9.19 -6.45 26.78
N SER A 373 7.92 -6.50 27.21
CA SER A 373 7.31 -7.71 27.79
C SER A 373 7.34 -8.88 26.81
N LEU A 374 6.94 -8.65 25.56
CA LEU A 374 6.98 -9.67 24.50
C LEU A 374 8.40 -10.15 24.25
N ARG A 375 9.36 -9.22 24.10
CA ARG A 375 10.78 -9.55 23.92
C ARG A 375 11.32 -10.41 25.05
N ASN A 376 11.08 -10.00 26.29
CA ASN A 376 11.59 -10.69 27.48
C ASN A 376 10.99 -12.09 27.60
N THR A 377 9.69 -12.20 27.34
CA THR A 377 8.97 -13.49 27.37
C THR A 377 9.45 -14.42 26.26
N LEU A 378 9.62 -13.94 25.03
CA LEU A 378 10.20 -14.73 23.93
C LEU A 378 11.61 -15.21 24.26
N THR A 379 12.44 -14.32 24.84
CA THR A 379 13.80 -14.67 25.27
C THR A 379 13.78 -15.76 26.34
N GLN A 380 12.90 -15.65 27.33
CA GLN A 380 12.75 -16.65 28.40
C GLN A 380 12.26 -17.99 27.85
N LEU A 381 11.21 -18.00 27.02
CA LEU A 381 10.69 -19.22 26.40
C LEU A 381 11.74 -19.90 25.49
N GLY A 382 12.59 -19.11 24.82
CA GLY A 382 13.73 -19.61 24.06
C GLY A 382 14.76 -20.33 24.94
N ARG A 383 15.12 -19.74 26.09
CA ARG A 383 16.03 -20.36 27.09
C ARG A 383 15.44 -21.66 27.65
N ASP A 384 14.14 -21.65 27.94
CA ASP A 384 13.40 -22.80 28.47
C ASP A 384 13.07 -23.85 27.39
N ARG A 385 13.46 -23.62 26.14
CA ARG A 385 13.18 -24.47 24.97
C ARG A 385 11.68 -24.71 24.73
N ARG A 386 10.82 -23.79 25.18
CA ARG A 386 9.36 -23.83 24.98
C ARG A 386 8.95 -23.20 23.65
N PHE A 387 9.55 -23.67 22.56
CA PHE A 387 9.44 -23.04 21.23
C PHE A 387 8.00 -22.95 20.72
N LYS A 388 7.19 -24.00 20.86
CA LYS A 388 5.78 -23.96 20.42
C LYS A 388 4.97 -22.85 21.08
N VAL A 389 5.22 -22.58 22.37
CA VAL A 389 4.54 -21.51 23.11
C VAL A 389 5.04 -20.15 22.66
N ALA A 390 6.35 -20.00 22.42
CA ALA A 390 6.91 -18.76 21.88
C ALA A 390 6.34 -18.44 20.49
N ASN A 391 6.18 -19.47 19.65
CA ASN A 391 5.60 -19.34 18.32
C ASN A 391 4.15 -18.83 18.37
N SER A 392 3.32 -19.43 19.23
CA SER A 392 1.94 -18.96 19.44
C SER A 392 1.91 -17.52 19.97
N LEU A 393 2.72 -17.22 20.99
CA LEU A 393 2.78 -15.90 21.60
C LEU A 393 3.15 -14.81 20.59
N PHE A 394 4.12 -15.08 19.71
CA PHE A 394 4.47 -14.14 18.64
C PHE A 394 3.32 -13.96 17.65
N ALA A 395 2.73 -15.06 17.15
CA ALA A 395 1.61 -14.99 16.22
C ALA A 395 0.43 -14.17 16.78
N ASP A 396 0.11 -14.36 18.07
CA ASP A 396 -0.96 -13.64 18.76
C ASP A 396 -0.68 -12.13 18.89
N ASN A 397 0.58 -11.68 18.81
CA ASN A 397 0.97 -10.27 18.96
C ASN A 397 1.45 -9.60 17.67
N ALA A 398 1.86 -10.37 16.67
CA ALA A 398 2.51 -9.85 15.46
C ALA A 398 1.58 -8.91 14.65
N HIS A 399 0.27 -9.16 14.67
CA HIS A 399 -0.71 -8.27 14.05
C HIS A 399 -0.71 -6.87 14.68
N LEU A 400 -0.54 -6.76 16.01
CA LEU A 400 -0.43 -5.47 16.70
C LEU A 400 0.86 -4.73 16.33
N MET A 401 1.95 -5.46 16.08
CA MET A 401 3.20 -4.87 15.59
C MET A 401 3.01 -4.29 14.18
N LYS A 402 2.35 -5.02 13.28
CA LYS A 402 1.99 -4.53 11.95
C LYS A 402 1.09 -3.28 12.03
N GLU A 403 0.06 -3.29 12.91
CA GLU A 403 -0.77 -2.10 13.16
C GLU A 403 0.06 -0.91 13.67
N ALA A 404 1.05 -1.16 14.54
CA ALA A 404 1.95 -0.12 15.05
C ALA A 404 2.82 0.49 13.93
N ILE A 405 3.35 -0.32 13.01
CA ILE A 405 4.08 0.17 11.83
C ILE A 405 3.18 1.11 11.00
N VAL A 406 1.98 0.64 10.66
CA VAL A 406 1.01 1.44 9.89
C VAL A 406 0.61 2.73 10.63
N TYR A 407 0.45 2.67 11.95
CA TYR A 407 0.17 3.83 12.78
C TYR A 407 1.26 4.90 12.67
N TYR A 408 2.53 4.52 12.80
CA TYR A 408 3.63 5.51 12.75
C TYR A 408 3.91 6.02 11.33
N HIS A 409 3.66 5.24 10.26
CA HIS A 409 3.66 5.76 8.89
C HIS A 409 2.59 6.85 8.70
N ARG A 410 1.40 6.63 9.26
CA ARG A 410 0.24 7.53 9.13
C ARG A 410 0.17 8.62 10.20
N TYR A 411 1.20 8.75 11.03
CA TYR A 411 1.18 9.61 12.22
C TYR A 411 0.82 11.08 11.92
N ASP A 412 1.35 11.60 10.81
CA ASP A 412 1.20 13.02 10.44
C ASP A 412 -0.05 13.30 9.61
N ARG A 413 -0.78 12.25 9.23
CA ARG A 413 -1.88 12.35 8.28
C ARG A 413 -2.99 13.28 8.77
N GLN A 414 -3.32 13.25 10.05
CA GLN A 414 -4.35 14.15 10.62
C GLN A 414 -3.90 15.61 10.59
N MET A 415 -2.65 15.89 10.97
CA MET A 415 -2.07 17.23 10.96
C MET A 415 -2.03 17.81 9.54
N LEU A 416 -1.48 17.04 8.59
CA LEU A 416 -1.40 17.45 7.18
C LEU A 416 -2.79 17.57 6.56
N GLY A 417 -3.71 16.65 6.88
CA GLY A 417 -5.10 16.70 6.46
C GLY A 417 -5.81 17.97 6.95
N ALA A 418 -5.56 18.41 8.19
CA ALA A 418 -6.07 19.66 8.71
C ALA A 418 -5.52 20.88 7.96
N ALA A 419 -4.21 20.90 7.66
CA ALA A 419 -3.60 21.99 6.90
C ALA A 419 -4.14 22.11 5.46
N VAL A 420 -4.33 20.97 4.79
CA VAL A 420 -4.98 20.89 3.47
C VAL A 420 -6.43 21.35 3.55
N SER A 421 -7.18 20.93 4.58
CA SER A 421 -8.56 21.37 4.79
C SER A 421 -8.65 22.88 4.99
N CYS A 422 -7.76 23.47 5.80
CA CYS A 422 -7.66 24.92 5.96
C CYS A 422 -7.34 25.62 4.63
N SER A 423 -6.55 24.99 3.75
CA SER A 423 -6.26 25.51 2.41
C SER A 423 -7.51 25.55 1.53
N PHE A 424 -8.33 24.49 1.54
CA PHE A 424 -9.61 24.48 0.85
C PHE A 424 -10.56 25.56 1.36
N ILE A 425 -10.69 25.69 2.68
CA ILE A 425 -11.53 26.74 3.30
C ILE A 425 -11.05 28.14 2.86
N SER A 426 -9.74 28.38 2.93
CA SER A 426 -9.13 29.66 2.57
C SER A 426 -9.29 29.97 1.08
N TRP A 427 -9.19 28.94 0.22
CA TRP A 427 -9.42 29.06 -1.21
C TRP A 427 -10.87 29.42 -1.54
N ILE A 428 -11.84 28.72 -0.94
CA ILE A 428 -13.26 29.00 -1.14
C ILE A 428 -13.60 30.42 -0.67
N ALA A 429 -13.10 30.81 0.50
CA ALA A 429 -13.24 32.17 1.02
C ALA A 429 -12.70 33.23 0.02
N LEU A 430 -11.55 32.96 -0.58
CA LEU A 430 -10.94 33.82 -1.58
C LEU A 430 -11.82 33.95 -2.82
N VAL A 431 -12.26 32.84 -3.38
CA VAL A 431 -13.16 32.81 -4.56
C VAL A 431 -14.44 33.58 -4.28
N VAL A 432 -15.11 33.30 -3.16
CA VAL A 432 -16.34 34.00 -2.75
C VAL A 432 -16.09 35.49 -2.60
N SER A 433 -14.95 35.88 -2.02
CA SER A 433 -14.65 37.29 -1.91
C SER A 433 -14.46 37.99 -3.26
N PHE A 434 -13.82 37.33 -4.24
CA PHE A 434 -13.67 37.88 -5.59
C PHE A 434 -15.00 37.97 -6.34
N LEU A 435 -15.91 37.00 -6.13
CA LEU A 435 -17.26 37.04 -6.70
C LEU A 435 -18.07 38.23 -6.14
N ASN A 436 -17.90 38.53 -4.84
CA ASN A 436 -18.66 39.60 -4.18
C ASN A 436 -18.10 41.01 -4.43
N ASN A 437 -16.84 41.14 -4.87
CA ASN A 437 -16.23 42.45 -5.15
C ASN A 437 -15.23 42.33 -6.30
N SER A 438 -15.70 42.55 -7.53
CA SER A 438 -14.94 42.42 -8.77
C SER A 438 -14.03 43.61 -9.09
N ASN A 439 -14.07 44.70 -8.31
CA ASN A 439 -13.34 45.94 -8.58
C ASN A 439 -11.80 45.82 -8.46
N SER A 440 -11.29 44.68 -7.99
CA SER A 440 -9.87 44.42 -7.72
C SER A 440 -9.18 43.55 -8.78
N ILE A 441 -9.90 43.08 -9.79
CA ILE A 441 -9.40 42.10 -10.78
C ILE A 441 -8.39 42.78 -11.73
N GLY A 442 -7.12 42.80 -11.34
CA GLY A 442 -6.04 43.35 -12.15
C GLY A 442 -4.78 43.75 -11.39
N ASN A 443 -4.87 43.91 -10.06
CA ASN A 443 -3.74 44.36 -9.27
C ASN A 443 -2.87 43.18 -8.78
N TYR A 444 -1.67 43.03 -9.33
CA TYR A 444 -0.72 41.96 -8.96
C TYR A 444 -0.24 42.06 -7.51
N TYR A 445 -0.29 43.25 -6.89
CA TYR A 445 0.05 43.44 -5.49
C TYR A 445 -0.85 42.64 -4.54
N LEU A 446 -2.02 42.17 -5.00
CA LEU A 446 -2.90 41.29 -4.22
C LEU A 446 -2.27 39.92 -3.92
N LEU A 447 -1.41 39.42 -4.82
CA LEU A 447 -0.75 38.11 -4.67
C LEU A 447 0.47 38.14 -3.74
N ILE A 448 0.91 39.34 -3.32
CA ILE A 448 2.09 39.54 -2.48
C ILE A 448 1.64 39.68 -1.02
N PRO A 449 2.03 38.78 -0.11
CA PRO A 449 1.65 38.88 1.31
C PRO A 449 2.13 40.20 1.94
N ARG A 450 1.26 40.83 2.75
CA ARG A 450 1.65 42.01 3.56
C ARG A 450 2.64 41.64 4.65
N GLN A 451 3.40 42.63 5.14
CA GLN A 451 4.41 42.45 6.20
C GLN A 451 3.86 41.79 7.48
N VAL A 452 2.57 41.97 7.79
CA VAL A 452 1.90 41.32 8.93
C VAL A 452 1.94 39.79 8.85
N PHE A 453 2.06 39.22 7.64
CA PHE A 453 2.16 37.77 7.43
C PHE A 453 3.59 37.22 7.55
N ILE A 454 4.62 38.06 7.73
CA ILE A 454 6.01 37.61 7.94
C ILE A 454 6.09 36.68 9.16
N LEU A 455 5.44 37.05 10.27
CA LEU A 455 5.45 36.24 11.49
C LEU A 455 4.75 34.88 11.30
N PRO A 456 3.51 34.80 10.76
CA PRO A 456 2.88 33.52 10.40
C PRO A 456 3.73 32.60 9.50
N PHE A 457 4.42 33.16 8.50
CA PHE A 457 5.33 32.38 7.66
C PHE A 457 6.57 31.92 8.44
N ALA A 458 7.16 32.76 9.27
CA ALA A 458 8.29 32.39 10.12
C ALA A 458 7.92 31.25 11.10
N VAL A 459 6.75 31.35 11.75
CA VAL A 459 6.21 30.30 12.63
C VAL A 459 5.97 29.01 11.86
N SER A 460 5.39 29.09 10.66
CA SER A 460 5.17 27.92 9.80
C SER A 460 6.49 27.25 9.40
N THR A 461 7.53 28.04 9.13
CA THR A 461 8.87 27.54 8.80
C THR A 461 9.50 26.85 10.01
N MET A 462 9.46 27.50 11.18
CA MET A 462 9.95 26.90 12.42
C MET A 462 9.21 25.60 12.74
N PHE A 463 7.90 25.56 12.53
CA PHE A 463 7.07 24.38 12.74
C PHE A 463 7.43 23.23 11.77
N SER A 464 7.62 23.53 10.49
CA SER A 464 8.03 22.55 9.48
C SER A 464 9.42 21.96 9.77
N ILE A 465 10.37 22.80 10.19
CA ILE A 465 11.71 22.36 10.61
C ILE A 465 11.61 21.49 11.87
N TYR A 466 10.87 21.93 12.87
CA TYR A 466 10.65 21.18 14.12
C TYR A 466 10.05 19.79 13.86
N CYS A 467 9.08 19.70 12.95
CA CYS A 467 8.44 18.44 12.56
C CYS A 467 9.26 17.62 11.56
N SER A 468 10.40 18.12 11.08
CA SER A 468 11.23 17.53 10.02
C SER A 468 10.42 17.18 8.76
N LEU A 469 9.54 18.10 8.35
CA LEU A 469 8.68 17.91 7.18
C LEU A 469 9.51 18.02 5.90
N ASN A 470 9.14 17.23 4.89
CA ASN A 470 9.70 17.38 3.55
C ASN A 470 9.14 18.67 2.87
N ILE A 471 9.62 18.96 1.66
CA ILE A 471 9.24 20.19 0.93
C ILE A 471 7.73 20.21 0.63
N SER A 472 7.15 19.11 0.14
CA SER A 472 5.72 19.06 -0.19
C SER A 472 4.83 19.23 1.05
N GLN A 473 5.17 18.57 2.15
CA GLN A 473 4.49 18.72 3.43
C GLN A 473 4.59 20.14 3.98
N SER A 474 5.75 20.78 3.84
CA SER A 474 5.95 22.18 4.23
C SER A 474 5.06 23.12 3.40
N LEU A 475 4.89 22.85 2.10
CA LEU A 475 3.97 23.60 1.25
C LEU A 475 2.52 23.52 1.75
N TYR A 476 2.07 22.36 2.27
CA TYR A 476 0.72 22.24 2.82
C TYR A 476 0.53 23.06 4.09
N ILE A 477 1.58 23.24 4.90
CA ILE A 477 1.55 24.12 6.08
C ILE A 477 1.53 25.61 5.64
N PHE A 478 2.27 25.97 4.59
CA PHE A 478 2.34 27.36 4.11
C PHE A 478 1.13 27.82 3.31
N LEU A 479 0.51 26.92 2.53
CA LEU A 479 -0.59 27.24 1.63
C LEU A 479 -1.78 27.95 2.32
N PRO A 480 -2.31 27.52 3.47
CA PRO A 480 -3.42 28.23 4.10
C PRO A 480 -2.99 29.63 4.56
N VAL A 481 -1.77 29.81 5.07
CA VAL A 481 -1.23 31.13 5.46
C VAL A 481 -1.13 32.05 4.24
N TYR A 482 -0.65 31.53 3.11
CA TYR A 482 -0.58 32.27 1.85
C TYR A 482 -1.97 32.68 1.36
N LEU A 483 -2.92 31.75 1.30
CA LEU A 483 -4.28 32.04 0.82
C LEU A 483 -5.01 33.05 1.71
N ILE A 484 -4.85 32.95 3.03
CA ILE A 484 -5.40 33.93 3.98
C ILE A 484 -4.74 35.30 3.76
N SER A 485 -3.45 35.36 3.43
CA SER A 485 -2.78 36.63 3.12
C SER A 485 -3.32 37.32 1.87
N VAL A 486 -3.60 36.55 0.80
CA VAL A 486 -4.20 37.07 -0.43
C VAL A 486 -5.64 37.52 -0.17
N LEU A 487 -6.38 36.74 0.63
CA LEU A 487 -7.73 37.09 1.05
C LEU A 487 -7.75 38.39 1.88
N GLU A 488 -6.80 38.57 2.80
CA GLU A 488 -6.66 39.82 3.57
C GLU A 488 -6.34 41.01 2.66
N ASN A 489 -5.46 40.84 1.68
CA ASN A 489 -5.14 41.88 0.70
C ASN A 489 -6.36 42.33 -0.10
N HIS A 490 -7.20 41.38 -0.50
CA HIS A 490 -8.41 41.64 -1.28
C HIS A 490 -9.52 42.28 -0.45
N SER A 491 -9.76 41.75 0.76
CA SER A 491 -11.00 41.98 1.49
C SER A 491 -10.83 42.87 2.72
N ASN A 492 -9.58 43.10 3.14
CA ASN A 492 -9.20 43.76 4.39
C ASN A 492 -10.04 43.23 5.57
N ILE A 493 -10.06 41.89 5.72
CA ILE A 493 -10.87 41.20 6.73
C ILE A 493 -10.49 41.68 8.11
N SER A 494 -9.19 41.85 8.40
CA SER A 494 -8.70 42.32 9.69
C SER A 494 -9.36 43.64 10.10
N ARG A 495 -9.49 44.59 9.16
CA ARG A 495 -10.17 45.87 9.40
C ARG A 495 -11.66 45.66 9.65
N ARG A 496 -12.35 44.89 8.79
CA ARG A 496 -13.79 44.62 8.94
C ARG A 496 -14.12 43.93 10.27
N VAL A 497 -13.31 42.96 10.66
CA VAL A 497 -13.43 42.26 11.95
C VAL A 497 -13.15 43.20 13.11
N SER A 498 -12.11 44.05 13.02
CA SER A 498 -11.80 45.04 14.06
C SER A 498 -12.93 46.05 14.23
N GLU A 499 -13.48 46.57 13.15
CA GLU A 499 -14.64 47.48 13.16
C GLU A 499 -15.88 46.79 13.74
N HIS A 500 -16.14 45.54 13.35
CA HIS A 500 -17.25 44.75 13.90
C HIS A 500 -17.08 44.48 15.40
N MET A 501 -15.88 44.11 15.85
CA MET A 501 -15.58 43.85 17.26
C MET A 501 -15.66 45.12 18.11
N LYS A 502 -15.17 46.26 17.59
CA LYS A 502 -15.35 47.56 18.26
C LYS A 502 -16.83 47.91 18.42
N ASN A 503 -17.62 47.69 17.36
CA ASN A 503 -19.07 47.93 17.38
C ASN A 503 -19.80 46.95 18.31
N LEU A 504 -19.33 45.71 18.44
CA LEU A 504 -19.90 44.72 19.36
C LEU A 504 -19.59 45.05 20.81
N LEU A 505 -18.33 45.36 21.13
CA LEU A 505 -17.87 45.70 22.49
C LEU A 505 -18.43 47.03 23.00
N ALA A 506 -18.85 47.93 22.10
CA ALA A 506 -19.53 49.16 22.45
C ALA A 506 -21.00 48.97 22.89
N GLN A 507 -21.56 47.76 22.75
CA GLN A 507 -22.95 47.48 23.13
C GLN A 507 -23.05 47.01 24.58
N PRO A 508 -24.05 47.47 25.37
CA PRO A 508 -24.18 47.13 26.78
C PRO A 508 -24.37 45.62 27.04
N ASP A 509 -24.98 44.89 26.11
CA ASP A 509 -25.17 43.42 26.19
C ASP A 509 -24.11 42.62 25.43
N TRP A 510 -22.90 43.17 25.25
CA TRP A 510 -21.86 42.54 24.44
C TRP A 510 -21.51 41.12 24.88
N LEU A 511 -21.56 40.80 26.18
CA LEU A 511 -21.26 39.47 26.71
C LEU A 511 -22.30 38.42 26.24
N ASN A 512 -23.58 38.77 26.29
CA ASN A 512 -24.67 37.90 25.83
C ASN A 512 -24.65 37.73 24.31
N LYS A 513 -24.28 38.79 23.57
CA LYS A 513 -24.09 38.69 22.11
C LYS A 513 -22.83 37.92 21.74
N LEU A 514 -21.76 38.00 22.53
CA LEU A 514 -20.53 37.24 22.31
C LEU A 514 -20.76 35.72 22.45
N ILE A 515 -21.60 35.33 23.40
CA ILE A 515 -21.95 33.93 23.69
C ILE A 515 -23.14 33.45 22.84
N SER A 516 -23.86 34.37 22.19
CA SER A 516 -24.98 34.00 21.32
C SER A 516 -24.52 33.18 20.12
N VAL A 517 -25.30 32.14 19.79
CA VAL A 517 -25.12 31.31 18.57
C VAL A 517 -25.04 32.19 17.32
N ASP A 518 -25.75 33.32 17.34
CA ASP A 518 -25.72 34.35 16.31
C ASP A 518 -24.33 34.91 16.00
N LEU A 519 -23.40 34.99 16.97
CA LEU A 519 -22.04 35.47 16.72
C LEU A 519 -21.15 34.44 16.02
N PHE A 520 -21.45 33.16 16.14
CA PHE A 520 -20.72 32.11 15.42
C PHE A 520 -21.32 31.87 14.04
N VAL A 521 -22.65 32.03 13.93
CA VAL A 521 -23.41 31.75 12.70
C VAL A 521 -23.44 32.95 11.75
N LYS A 522 -23.66 34.18 12.24
CA LYS A 522 -23.79 35.38 11.38
C LYS A 522 -22.51 35.81 10.67
N PRO A 523 -21.30 35.67 11.24
CA PRO A 523 -20.07 35.90 10.49
C PRO A 523 -19.83 34.81 9.46
N PHE A 524 -20.15 33.54 9.72
CA PHE A 524 -20.04 32.47 8.71
C PHE A 524 -21.01 32.71 7.53
N ILE A 525 -22.24 33.12 7.83
CA ILE A 525 -23.26 33.51 6.84
C ILE A 525 -22.91 34.86 6.15
N GLY A 526 -22.36 35.82 6.89
CA GLY A 526 -22.00 37.15 6.42
C GLY A 526 -20.68 37.20 5.65
N PHE A 527 -19.76 36.26 5.90
CA PHE A 527 -18.49 36.06 5.18
C PHE A 527 -18.72 35.46 3.79
N ILE A 528 -19.82 34.73 3.61
CA ILE A 528 -20.33 34.34 2.27
C ILE A 528 -20.94 35.54 1.52
N GLY A 529 -21.13 36.68 2.20
CA GLY A 529 -21.31 37.98 1.56
C GLY A 529 -22.55 38.11 0.68
N PHE A 530 -23.74 37.99 1.28
CA PHE A 530 -24.98 38.47 0.65
C PHE A 530 -25.64 39.60 1.45
N SER A 531 -24.86 40.50 2.06
CA SER A 531 -25.41 41.67 2.77
C SER A 531 -25.95 42.79 1.84
N LYS A 532 -25.99 42.57 0.52
CA LYS A 532 -26.70 43.45 -0.43
C LYS A 532 -28.05 42.90 -0.92
N PHE A 533 -28.46 41.70 -0.52
CA PHE A 533 -29.78 41.17 -0.82
C PHE A 533 -30.55 40.90 0.49
N LYS A 534 -31.52 41.76 0.80
CA LYS A 534 -32.68 41.41 1.63
C LYS A 534 -33.90 41.31 0.69
N PRO A 535 -34.84 40.37 0.86
CA PRO A 535 -34.87 39.17 1.68
C PRO A 535 -34.91 37.91 0.79
N LEU A 536 -33.80 37.20 0.68
CA LEU A 536 -33.78 35.81 0.17
C LEU A 536 -32.72 35.01 0.94
N VAL A 537 -32.71 35.18 2.26
CA VAL A 537 -32.11 34.19 3.15
C VAL A 537 -33.15 33.08 3.24
N ASN A 538 -32.87 31.86 2.77
CA ASN A 538 -33.38 30.66 3.43
C ASN A 538 -32.82 29.30 2.94
N GLU A 539 -32.32 29.12 1.71
CA GLU A 539 -31.92 27.76 1.28
C GLU A 539 -30.49 27.64 0.73
N SER A 540 -30.07 28.54 -0.15
CA SER A 540 -28.76 28.46 -0.83
C SER A 540 -27.57 28.75 0.10
N THR A 541 -27.75 29.57 1.14
CA THR A 541 -26.68 29.88 2.11
C THR A 541 -26.46 28.74 3.11
N LEU A 542 -27.53 28.07 3.52
CA LEU A 542 -27.46 26.85 4.34
C LEU A 542 -26.82 25.72 3.53
N PHE A 543 -27.17 25.59 2.25
CA PHE A 543 -26.61 24.59 1.35
C PHE A 543 -25.09 24.74 1.18
N ILE A 544 -24.57 25.95 0.94
CA ILE A 544 -23.13 26.18 0.75
C ILE A 544 -22.35 25.99 2.07
N ALA A 545 -22.83 26.51 3.19
CA ALA A 545 -22.19 26.30 4.50
C ALA A 545 -22.20 24.82 4.90
N THR A 546 -23.31 24.11 4.64
CA THR A 546 -23.42 22.66 4.83
C THR A 546 -22.50 21.93 3.88
N THR A 547 -22.34 22.36 2.63
CA THR A 547 -21.43 21.73 1.64
C THR A 547 -19.97 21.90 2.05
N ILE A 548 -19.55 23.08 2.54
CA ILE A 548 -18.19 23.33 3.03
C ILE A 548 -17.93 22.54 4.31
N PHE A 549 -18.90 22.53 5.24
CA PHE A 549 -18.80 21.76 6.48
C PHE A 549 -18.74 20.26 6.21
N VAL A 550 -19.59 19.76 5.31
CA VAL A 550 -19.57 18.37 4.82
C VAL A 550 -18.23 18.07 4.15
N PHE A 551 -17.72 18.94 3.28
CA PHE A 551 -16.45 18.75 2.57
C PHE A 551 -15.22 18.72 3.51
N VAL A 552 -15.22 19.54 4.56
CA VAL A 552 -14.16 19.54 5.58
C VAL A 552 -14.26 18.28 6.45
N LEU A 553 -15.47 17.87 6.83
CA LEU A 553 -15.68 16.65 7.62
C LEU A 553 -15.39 15.37 6.82
N THR A 554 -15.69 15.33 5.52
CA THR A 554 -15.34 14.18 4.66
C THR A 554 -13.83 14.02 4.48
N PHE A 555 -13.05 15.10 4.61
CA PHE A 555 -11.58 15.03 4.62
C PHE A 555 -11.01 14.60 5.98
N MET A 556 -11.76 14.79 7.08
CA MET A 556 -11.34 14.41 8.42
C MET A 556 -11.75 12.98 8.82
N ASP A 557 -12.88 12.47 8.28
CA ASP A 557 -13.37 11.12 8.57
C ASP A 557 -13.97 10.44 7.33
N ARG A 558 -13.42 9.26 6.98
CA ARG A 558 -13.89 8.43 5.85
C ARG A 558 -15.29 7.88 6.08
N SER A 559 -15.67 7.64 7.33
CA SER A 559 -17.01 7.15 7.71
C SER A 559 -18.09 8.20 7.45
N PHE A 560 -17.74 9.48 7.60
CA PHE A 560 -18.63 10.59 7.28
C PHE A 560 -18.87 10.72 5.77
N LEU A 561 -17.83 10.51 4.95
CA LEU A 561 -17.98 10.46 3.48
C LEU A 561 -18.91 9.32 3.03
N ALA A 562 -18.78 8.13 3.62
CA ALA A 562 -19.71 7.03 3.37
C ALA A 562 -21.15 7.37 3.77
N ALA A 563 -21.35 8.01 4.93
CA ALA A 563 -22.67 8.46 5.37
C ALA A 563 -23.28 9.53 4.44
N VAL A 564 -22.46 10.44 3.91
CA VAL A 564 -22.88 11.44 2.92
C VAL A 564 -23.29 10.77 1.61
N PHE A 565 -22.55 9.77 1.12
CA PHE A 565 -22.94 9.03 -0.09
C PHE A 565 -24.25 8.25 0.12
N VAL A 566 -24.45 7.65 1.30
CA VAL A 566 -25.72 7.01 1.66
C VAL A 566 -26.86 8.03 1.70
N LEU A 567 -26.64 9.23 2.25
CA LEU A 567 -27.64 10.32 2.23
C LEU A 567 -27.93 10.81 0.81
N LEU A 568 -26.92 10.91 -0.05
CA LEU A 568 -27.06 11.29 -1.46
C LEU A 568 -27.86 10.27 -2.27
N MET A 569 -27.85 8.97 -1.90
CA MET A 569 -28.73 7.96 -2.51
C MET A 569 -30.22 8.25 -2.27
N PHE A 570 -30.57 8.91 -1.17
CA PHE A 570 -31.96 9.29 -0.88
C PHE A 570 -32.35 10.67 -1.43
N LEU A 571 -31.39 11.45 -1.96
CA LEU A 571 -31.63 12.77 -2.55
C LEU A 571 -32.77 12.79 -3.61
N PRO A 572 -32.93 11.76 -4.48
CA PRO A 572 -34.04 11.70 -5.43
C PRO A 572 -35.43 11.62 -4.78
N GLN A 573 -35.54 11.15 -3.53
CA GLN A 573 -36.82 11.06 -2.81
C GLN A 573 -37.26 12.41 -2.23
N PHE A 574 -36.34 13.38 -2.13
CA PHE A 574 -36.60 14.70 -1.55
C PHE A 574 -36.71 15.83 -2.60
N TYR A 575 -36.40 15.55 -3.87
CA TYR A 575 -36.50 16.50 -4.98
C TYR A 575 -37.44 16.00 -6.07
N SER A 576 -38.70 16.45 -6.06
CA SER A 576 -39.64 16.24 -7.17
C SER A 576 -39.39 17.26 -8.29
N HIS A 577 -38.26 17.16 -8.98
CA HIS A 577 -37.97 17.99 -10.15
C HIS A 577 -38.21 17.19 -11.45
N PRO A 578 -38.90 17.73 -12.48
CA PRO A 578 -39.26 17.00 -13.72
C PRO A 578 -38.09 16.52 -14.60
N ILE A 579 -36.84 16.77 -14.20
CA ILE A 579 -35.65 16.26 -14.88
C ILE A 579 -35.36 14.80 -14.48
N VAL A 580 -35.85 14.35 -13.32
CA VAL A 580 -35.64 12.98 -12.81
C VAL A 580 -36.61 11.97 -13.46
N SER A 581 -37.69 12.42 -14.10
CA SER A 581 -38.64 11.55 -14.81
C SER A 581 -38.26 11.22 -16.26
N TYR A 582 -37.09 11.67 -16.73
CA TYR A 582 -36.58 11.42 -18.09
C TYR A 582 -35.28 10.60 -18.12
N TRP A 583 -34.95 9.92 -17.01
CA TRP A 583 -33.88 8.94 -16.93
C TRP A 583 -34.41 7.57 -16.55
#